data_AF-A0A378AL71-F1
#
_entry.id   AF-A0A378AL71-F1
#
_cell.length_a   1.000
_cell.length_b   1.000
_cell.length_c   1.000
_cell.angle_alpha   90.00
_cell.angle_beta   90.00
_cell.angle_gamma   90.00
#
_symmetry.space_group_name_H-M   'P 1'
#
loop_
_entity.id
_entity.type
_entity.pdbx_description
1 polymer ?
#
loop_
_entity_poly.entity_id
_entity_poly.type
_entity_poly.pdbx_seq_one_letter_code
_entity_poly.pdbx_strand_id
1 'polypeptide(L)'
;MRKPINVFIILISVLILTGCDNKPDNMLSGYSHGEFVYLSYSGNEKIERILINKGDNVAAGQELVKIESFDAQNIFLRAEEKLSAESALLRNLESGERPEELDIIRSQIKKAQSAESQVKRQLGRYRNLYANHAISLAEWEDIRDELTQKGAQVEELINQLKARQLPARQDEISKQRSMVAAAKLERDKALWDVQQTTIVSPVNAKVFDIIYRAGERPSAGKTNNQSVTS
;
A
#
# COMPACT_ATOMS: atom_id res chain seq x y z
N MET A 1 9.71 -111.48 30.49
CA MET A 1 9.40 -110.34 29.61
C MET A 1 8.52 -109.33 30.35
N ARG A 2 9.12 -108.30 30.98
CA ARG A 2 8.40 -107.19 31.65
C ARG A 2 8.72 -105.91 30.87
N LYS A 3 7.68 -105.23 30.37
CA LYS A 3 7.75 -104.13 29.40
C LYS A 3 8.21 -102.80 30.06
N PRO A 4 9.05 -101.98 29.40
CA PRO A 4 9.51 -100.69 29.94
C PRO A 4 8.48 -99.57 29.64
N ILE A 5 7.29 -99.67 30.21
CA ILE A 5 6.22 -98.66 30.02
C ILE A 5 6.46 -97.38 30.83
N ASN A 6 7.18 -97.47 31.96
CA ASN A 6 7.43 -96.30 32.82
C ASN A 6 8.49 -95.33 32.27
N VAL A 7 9.41 -95.79 31.42
CA VAL A 7 10.44 -94.92 30.82
C VAL A 7 9.83 -94.02 29.73
N PHE A 8 8.81 -94.51 29.01
CA PHE A 8 8.16 -93.76 27.95
C PHE A 8 7.27 -92.62 28.49
N ILE A 9 6.63 -92.82 29.65
CA ILE A 9 5.82 -91.79 30.32
C ILE A 9 6.70 -90.66 30.87
N ILE A 10 7.89 -90.97 31.40
CA ILE A 10 8.84 -89.97 31.88
C ILE A 10 9.43 -89.17 30.71
N LEU A 11 9.72 -89.82 29.57
CA LEU A 11 10.24 -89.14 28.38
C LEU A 11 9.21 -88.17 27.76
N ILE A 12 7.93 -88.54 27.74
CA ILE A 12 6.83 -87.68 27.27
C ILE A 12 6.61 -86.50 28.23
N SER A 13 6.72 -86.70 29.54
CA SER A 13 6.59 -85.62 30.52
C SER A 13 7.71 -84.58 30.41
N VAL A 14 8.93 -85.00 30.05
CA VAL A 14 10.07 -84.07 29.86
C VAL A 14 9.92 -83.28 28.55
N LEU A 15 9.31 -83.86 27.52
CA LEU A 15 9.08 -83.17 26.23
C LEU A 15 8.02 -82.06 26.30
N ILE A 16 7.08 -82.14 27.25
CA ILE A 16 6.02 -81.14 27.43
C ILE A 16 6.54 -79.89 28.16
N LEU A 17 7.63 -79.97 28.92
CA LEU A 17 8.20 -78.83 29.64
C LEU A 17 9.10 -77.91 28.81
N THR A 18 9.47 -78.29 27.58
CA THR A 18 10.37 -77.47 26.72
C THR A 18 9.63 -76.59 25.70
N GLY A 19 8.30 -76.47 25.79
CA GLY A 19 7.45 -75.77 24.81
C GLY A 19 7.13 -74.30 25.09
N CYS A 20 7.87 -73.61 25.97
CA CYS A 20 7.68 -72.16 26.16
C CYS A 20 8.53 -71.37 25.15
N ASP A 21 7.94 -71.04 24.00
CA ASP A 21 8.50 -70.07 23.04
C ASP A 21 8.22 -68.64 23.56
N ASN A 22 9.04 -68.19 24.50
CA ASN A 22 9.04 -66.79 24.96
C ASN A 22 9.74 -65.93 23.90
N LYS A 23 9.05 -65.60 22.81
CA LYS A 23 9.47 -64.50 21.94
C LYS A 23 9.39 -63.21 22.76
N PRO A 24 10.50 -62.50 22.99
CA PRO A 24 10.41 -61.16 23.55
C PRO A 24 9.66 -60.31 22.52
N ASP A 25 8.46 -59.90 22.87
CA ASP A 25 7.72 -58.90 22.11
C ASP A 25 8.54 -57.61 22.25
N ASN A 26 9.39 -57.30 21.26
CA ASN A 26 10.24 -56.11 21.23
C ASN A 26 9.42 -54.84 20.98
N MET A 27 8.19 -54.78 21.53
CA MET A 27 7.32 -53.64 21.47
C MET A 27 7.80 -52.63 22.54
N LEU A 28 8.89 -51.93 22.21
CA LEU A 28 9.29 -50.74 22.97
C LEU A 28 8.19 -49.69 22.82
N SER A 29 7.36 -49.55 23.84
CA SER A 29 6.45 -48.41 23.99
C SER A 29 7.29 -47.16 24.19
N GLY A 30 7.64 -46.50 23.10
CA GLY A 30 8.34 -45.22 23.08
C GLY A 30 7.36 -44.10 22.79
N TYR A 31 7.36 -43.06 23.63
CA TYR A 31 6.63 -41.84 23.36
C TYR A 31 7.52 -40.89 22.55
N SER A 32 7.13 -40.57 21.32
CA SER A 32 7.74 -39.47 20.56
C SER A 32 7.11 -38.15 21.01
N HIS A 33 7.90 -37.26 21.61
CA HIS A 33 7.49 -35.89 21.89
C HIS A 33 7.83 -35.00 20.69
N GLY A 34 6.89 -34.14 20.27
CA GLY A 34 7.10 -33.17 19.20
C GLY A 34 6.68 -31.78 19.67
N GLU A 35 7.48 -30.78 19.35
CA GLU A 35 7.09 -29.37 19.49
C GLU A 35 6.28 -28.95 18.25
N PHE A 36 5.10 -28.38 18.46
CA PHE A 36 4.18 -28.01 17.38
C PHE A 36 4.11 -26.50 17.21
N VAL A 37 4.21 -26.04 15.96
CA VAL A 37 3.93 -24.66 15.58
C VAL A 37 2.56 -24.61 14.91
N TYR A 38 1.62 -23.88 15.51
CA TYR A 38 0.30 -23.68 14.96
C TYR A 38 0.30 -22.46 14.04
N LEU A 39 -0.04 -22.68 12.77
CA LEU A 39 -0.23 -21.61 11.80
C LEU A 39 -1.71 -21.20 11.80
N SER A 40 -1.97 -19.92 12.10
CA SER A 40 -3.31 -19.35 12.13
C SER A 40 -3.43 -18.22 11.12
N TYR A 41 -4.60 -18.10 10.50
CA TYR A 41 -4.99 -16.95 9.69
C TYR A 41 -6.00 -16.09 10.46
N SER A 42 -5.81 -14.77 10.45
CA SER A 42 -6.67 -13.84 11.20
C SER A 42 -7.97 -13.49 10.46
N GLY A 43 -8.04 -13.72 9.15
CA GLY A 43 -9.20 -13.41 8.32
C GLY A 43 -10.25 -14.53 8.30
N ASN A 44 -11.33 -14.27 7.56
CA ASN A 44 -12.49 -15.15 7.38
C ASN A 44 -12.79 -15.46 5.89
N GLU A 45 -11.84 -15.13 5.03
CA GLU A 45 -11.85 -15.36 3.60
C GLU A 45 -11.78 -16.86 3.27
N LYS A 46 -12.29 -17.23 2.10
CA LYS A 46 -12.35 -18.63 1.68
C LYS A 46 -10.94 -19.14 1.37
N ILE A 47 -10.63 -20.36 1.81
CA ILE A 47 -9.40 -21.05 1.40
C ILE A 47 -9.53 -21.41 -0.08
N GLU A 48 -8.67 -20.84 -0.92
CA GLU A 48 -8.65 -21.14 -2.35
C GLU A 48 -8.03 -22.51 -2.59
N ARG A 49 -6.84 -22.74 -2.01
CA ARG A 49 -6.05 -23.98 -2.21
C ARG A 49 -5.21 -24.32 -0.99
N ILE A 50 -5.02 -25.62 -0.78
CA ILE A 50 -4.05 -26.17 0.17
C ILE A 50 -3.03 -26.93 -0.68
N LEU A 51 -1.74 -26.61 -0.55
CA LEU A 51 -0.65 -27.08 -1.42
C LEU A 51 0.14 -28.25 -0.81
N ILE A 52 -0.27 -28.70 0.37
CA ILE A 52 0.43 -29.68 1.19
C ILE A 52 -0.55 -30.73 1.72
N ASN A 53 -0.02 -31.89 2.09
CA ASN A 53 -0.74 -32.98 2.72
C ASN A 53 -0.17 -33.28 4.11
N LYS A 54 -0.97 -33.98 4.92
CA LYS A 54 -0.53 -34.51 6.20
C LYS A 54 0.65 -35.45 6.01
N GLY A 55 1.72 -35.22 6.78
CA GLY A 55 2.96 -35.99 6.73
C GLY A 55 4.03 -35.44 5.79
N ASP A 56 3.74 -34.42 4.99
CA ASP A 56 4.70 -33.80 4.08
C ASP A 56 5.83 -33.09 4.85
N ASN A 57 7.04 -33.12 4.30
CA ASN A 57 8.14 -32.27 4.76
C ASN A 57 8.09 -30.94 4.00
N VAL A 58 8.12 -29.83 4.73
CA VAL A 58 8.07 -28.47 4.17
C VAL A 58 9.31 -27.69 4.54
N ALA A 59 9.78 -26.85 3.63
CA ALA A 59 10.90 -25.96 3.87
C ALA A 59 10.44 -24.60 4.42
N ALA A 60 11.31 -23.88 5.13
CA ALA A 60 11.07 -22.50 5.51
C ALA A 60 10.82 -21.63 4.26
N GLY A 61 9.78 -20.79 4.29
CA GLY A 61 9.30 -19.98 3.17
C GLY A 61 8.43 -20.73 2.15
N GLN A 62 8.24 -22.04 2.27
CA GLN A 62 7.39 -22.80 1.35
C GLN A 62 5.92 -22.38 1.52
N GLU A 63 5.25 -22.08 0.40
CA GLU A 63 3.82 -21.81 0.36
C GLU A 63 3.02 -23.06 0.74
N LEU A 64 2.11 -22.91 1.71
CA LEU A 64 1.32 -24.02 2.26
C LEU A 64 -0.15 -23.88 1.87
N VAL A 65 -0.69 -22.66 1.98
CA VAL A 65 -2.12 -22.38 1.79
C VAL A 65 -2.27 -21.05 1.07
N LYS A 66 -3.18 -21.04 0.10
CA LYS A 66 -3.60 -19.84 -0.62
C LYS A 66 -5.05 -19.52 -0.28
N ILE A 67 -5.28 -18.27 0.09
CA ILE A 67 -6.57 -17.74 0.50
C ILE A 67 -7.09 -16.83 -0.62
N GLU A 68 -8.41 -16.78 -0.79
CA GLU A 68 -9.08 -15.89 -1.74
C GLU A 68 -8.66 -14.43 -1.48
N SER A 69 -8.00 -13.82 -2.47
CA SER A 69 -7.33 -12.52 -2.31
C SER A 69 -8.01 -11.38 -3.07
N PHE A 70 -9.15 -11.64 -3.71
CA PHE A 70 -9.82 -10.66 -4.58
C PHE A 70 -10.12 -9.34 -3.85
N ASP A 71 -10.68 -9.40 -2.64
CA ASP A 71 -11.02 -8.20 -1.88
C ASP A 71 -9.77 -7.44 -1.41
N ALA A 72 -8.78 -8.15 -0.85
CA ALA A 72 -7.51 -7.57 -0.43
C ALA A 72 -6.78 -6.89 -1.60
N GLN A 73 -6.75 -7.54 -2.77
CA GLN A 73 -6.14 -6.99 -3.99
C GLN A 73 -6.86 -5.74 -4.46
N ASN A 74 -8.20 -5.72 -4.44
CA ASN A 74 -8.98 -4.53 -4.81
C ASN A 74 -8.82 -3.38 -3.82
N ILE A 75 -8.64 -3.66 -2.53
CA ILE A 75 -8.34 -2.65 -1.52
C ILE A 75 -6.94 -2.05 -1.77
N PHE A 76 -5.94 -2.91 -2.05
CA PHE A 76 -4.60 -2.47 -2.40
C PHE A 76 -4.59 -1.56 -3.64
N LEU A 77 -5.24 -1.97 -4.74
CA LEU A 77 -5.34 -1.17 -5.96
C LEU A 77 -6.03 0.18 -5.71
N ARG A 78 -7.11 0.19 -4.91
CA ARG A 78 -7.77 1.45 -4.52
C ARG A 78 -6.88 2.37 -3.70
N ALA A 79 -6.09 1.82 -2.78
CA ALA A 79 -5.14 2.60 -1.98
C ALA A 79 -3.97 3.13 -2.82
N GLU A 80 -3.52 2.37 -3.82
CA GLU A 80 -2.51 2.80 -4.80
C GLU A 80 -3.01 3.98 -5.65
N GLU A 81 -4.22 3.90 -6.19
CA GLU A 81 -4.85 5.01 -6.93
C GLU A 81 -5.04 6.24 -6.05
N LYS A 82 -5.44 6.06 -4.79
CA LYS A 82 -5.54 7.15 -3.83
C LYS A 82 -4.18 7.83 -3.61
N LEU A 83 -3.11 7.06 -3.38
CA LEU A 83 -1.76 7.62 -3.24
C LEU A 83 -1.33 8.38 -4.50
N SER A 84 -1.63 7.86 -5.68
CA SER A 84 -1.36 8.51 -6.96
C SER A 84 -2.08 9.86 -7.08
N ALA A 85 -3.38 9.89 -6.76
CA ALA A 85 -4.20 11.10 -6.79
C ALA A 85 -3.70 12.17 -5.80
N GLU A 86 -3.43 11.80 -4.54
CA GLU A 86 -2.93 12.74 -3.52
C GLU A 86 -1.54 13.28 -3.88
N SER A 87 -0.69 12.44 -4.50
CA SER A 87 0.63 12.84 -4.97
C SER A 87 0.55 13.79 -6.17
N ALA A 88 -0.42 13.59 -7.06
CA ALA A 88 -0.67 14.49 -8.17
C ALA A 88 -1.18 15.86 -7.69
N LEU A 89 -2.08 15.87 -6.70
CA LEU A 89 -2.55 17.10 -6.08
C LEU A 89 -1.40 17.85 -5.39
N LEU A 90 -0.50 17.15 -4.69
CA LEU A 90 0.69 17.77 -4.10
C LEU A 90 1.55 18.45 -5.17
N ARG A 91 1.87 17.76 -6.27
CA ARG A 91 2.65 18.35 -7.38
C ARG A 91 1.97 19.59 -7.95
N ASN A 92 0.64 19.58 -8.06
CA ASN A 92 -0.13 20.72 -8.54
C ASN A 92 -0.08 21.92 -7.57
N LEU A 93 -0.09 21.67 -6.25
CA LEU A 93 0.06 22.74 -5.24
C LEU A 93 1.49 23.29 -5.16
N GLU A 94 2.48 22.43 -5.41
CA GLU A 94 3.89 22.82 -5.48
C GLU A 94 4.23 23.58 -6.77
N SER A 95 3.44 23.38 -7.83
CA SER A 95 3.51 24.20 -9.04
C SER A 95 2.71 25.49 -8.87
N GLY A 96 3.25 26.60 -9.37
CA GLY A 96 2.45 27.80 -9.62
C GLY A 96 1.50 27.61 -10.81
N GLU A 97 0.86 28.69 -11.24
CA GLU A 97 -0.08 28.66 -12.35
C GLU A 97 0.57 28.21 -13.67
N ARG A 98 -0.22 27.60 -14.56
CA ARG A 98 0.27 26.98 -15.79
C ARG A 98 0.95 28.02 -16.70
N PRO A 99 2.02 27.65 -17.43
CA PRO A 99 2.72 28.58 -18.33
C PRO A 99 1.82 29.30 -19.32
N GLU A 100 0.82 28.60 -19.85
CA GLU A 100 -0.16 29.13 -20.80
C GLU A 100 -1.05 30.20 -20.18
N GLU A 101 -1.42 30.06 -18.90
CA GLU A 101 -2.18 31.06 -18.17
C GLU A 101 -1.31 32.29 -17.84
N LEU A 102 -0.04 32.07 -17.51
CA LEU A 102 0.94 33.14 -17.32
C LEU A 102 1.21 33.93 -18.61
N ASP A 103 1.17 33.28 -19.79
CA ASP A 103 1.36 33.93 -21.09
C ASP A 103 0.24 34.90 -21.45
N ILE A 104 -0.99 34.64 -21.00
CA ILE A 104 -2.11 35.58 -21.13
C ILE A 104 -1.76 36.88 -20.39
N ILE A 105 -1.26 36.78 -19.16
CA ILE A 105 -0.90 37.94 -18.34
C ILE A 105 0.32 38.66 -18.93
N ARG A 106 1.34 37.93 -19.41
CA ARG A 106 2.48 38.52 -20.12
C ARG A 106 2.05 39.32 -21.34
N SER A 107 1.06 38.83 -22.08
CA SER A 107 0.48 39.52 -23.23
C SER A 107 -0.28 40.79 -22.81
N GLN A 108 -1.00 40.74 -21.68
CA GLN A 108 -1.65 41.92 -21.09
C GLN A 108 -0.62 42.97 -20.63
N ILE A 109 0.49 42.55 -20.00
CA ILE A 109 1.59 43.44 -19.63
C ILE A 109 2.16 44.12 -20.87
N LYS A 110 2.46 43.36 -21.94
CA LYS A 110 2.99 43.92 -23.19
C LYS A 110 2.04 44.94 -23.82
N LYS A 111 0.72 44.68 -23.77
CA LYS A 111 -0.31 45.62 -24.21
C LYS A 111 -0.32 46.89 -23.35
N ALA A 112 -0.28 46.76 -22.03
CA ALA A 112 -0.28 47.89 -21.11
C ALA A 112 0.99 48.76 -21.25
N GLN A 113 2.16 48.14 -21.39
CA GLN A 113 3.43 48.83 -21.66
C GLN A 113 3.41 49.61 -22.98
N SER A 114 2.77 49.05 -24.01
CA SER A 114 2.60 49.74 -25.29
C SER A 114 1.73 50.99 -25.15
N ALA A 115 0.66 50.91 -24.34
CA ALA A 115 -0.22 52.03 -24.03
C ALA A 115 0.49 53.11 -23.20
N GLU A 116 1.22 52.73 -22.15
CA GLU A 116 2.05 53.62 -21.34
C GLU A 116 3.09 54.34 -22.22
N SER A 117 3.79 53.61 -23.09
CA SER A 117 4.78 54.16 -24.01
C SER A 117 4.17 55.17 -24.99
N GLN A 118 2.93 54.94 -25.45
CA GLN A 118 2.19 55.91 -26.26
C GLN A 118 1.92 57.21 -25.50
N VAL A 119 1.37 57.12 -24.29
CA VAL A 119 1.09 58.30 -23.45
C VAL A 119 2.37 59.03 -23.09
N LYS A 120 3.46 58.32 -22.81
CA LYS A 120 4.79 58.90 -22.55
C LYS A 120 5.31 59.72 -23.73
N ARG A 121 5.14 59.23 -24.96
CA ARG A 121 5.48 60.00 -26.18
C ARG A 121 4.60 61.23 -26.33
N GLN A 122 3.31 61.14 -26.00
CA GLN A 122 2.37 62.26 -26.06
C GLN A 122 2.68 63.33 -25.01
N LEU A 123 3.00 62.93 -23.78
CA LEU A 123 3.46 63.82 -22.72
C LEU A 123 4.69 64.63 -23.15
N GLY A 124 5.64 64.00 -23.84
CA GLY A 124 6.80 64.68 -24.42
C GLY A 124 6.44 65.78 -25.42
N ARG A 125 5.37 65.58 -26.21
CA ARG A 125 4.84 66.61 -27.13
C ARG A 125 4.12 67.73 -26.37
N TYR A 126 3.28 67.36 -25.40
CA TYR A 126 2.49 68.30 -24.59
C TYR A 126 3.39 69.21 -23.75
N ARG A 127 4.54 68.71 -23.29
CA ARG A 127 5.54 69.51 -22.57
C ARG A 127 5.99 70.73 -23.37
N ASN A 128 6.25 70.56 -24.66
CA ASN A 128 6.66 71.66 -25.54
C ASN A 128 5.49 72.62 -25.83
N LEU A 129 4.27 72.09 -26.01
CA LEU A 129 3.08 72.92 -26.23
C LEU A 129 2.77 73.78 -25.01
N TYR A 130 2.86 73.23 -23.80
CA TYR A 130 2.65 73.96 -22.55
C TYR A 130 3.72 75.04 -22.34
N ALA A 131 5.00 74.72 -22.57
CA ALA A 131 6.09 75.70 -22.49
C ALA A 131 5.88 76.90 -23.46
N ASN A 132 5.27 76.63 -24.62
CA ASN A 132 4.93 77.65 -25.61
C ASN A 132 3.54 78.28 -25.39
N HIS A 133 2.89 78.04 -24.24
CA HIS A 133 1.55 78.56 -23.89
C HIS A 133 0.44 78.19 -24.90
N ALA A 134 0.61 77.09 -25.64
CA ALA A 134 -0.33 76.63 -26.67
C ALA A 134 -1.44 75.70 -26.14
N ILE A 135 -1.30 75.21 -24.89
CA ILE A 135 -2.29 74.42 -24.16
C ILE A 135 -2.44 74.95 -22.74
N SER A 136 -3.55 74.63 -22.10
CA SER A 136 -3.85 75.00 -20.71
C SER A 136 -3.07 74.17 -19.69
N LEU A 137 -3.03 74.64 -18.44
CA LEU A 137 -2.48 73.87 -17.32
C LEU A 137 -3.26 72.57 -17.10
N ALA A 138 -4.59 72.61 -17.21
CA ALA A 138 -5.44 71.43 -17.05
C ALA A 138 -5.07 70.33 -18.06
N GLU A 139 -4.93 70.67 -19.34
CA GLU A 139 -4.53 69.70 -20.38
C GLU A 139 -3.12 69.12 -20.15
N TRP A 140 -2.21 69.89 -19.54
CA TRP A 140 -0.88 69.41 -19.16
C TRP A 140 -0.92 68.45 -17.96
N GLU A 141 -1.76 68.74 -16.97
CA GLU A 141 -1.95 67.88 -15.80
C GLU A 141 -2.67 66.59 -16.19
N ASP A 142 -3.70 66.66 -17.02
CA ASP A 142 -4.46 65.50 -17.51
C ASP A 142 -3.55 64.44 -18.16
N ILE A 143 -2.63 64.83 -19.04
CA ILE A 143 -1.72 63.88 -19.71
C ILE A 143 -0.66 63.30 -18.75
N ARG A 144 -0.27 64.05 -17.72
CA ARG A 144 0.66 63.57 -16.68
C ARG A 144 -0.03 62.55 -15.78
N ASP A 145 -1.28 62.81 -15.44
CA ASP A 145 -2.09 61.91 -14.62
C ASP A 145 -2.44 60.65 -15.42
N GLU A 146 -2.71 60.77 -16.72
CA GLU A 146 -2.88 59.62 -17.61
C GLU A 146 -1.62 58.74 -17.66
N LEU A 147 -0.43 59.34 -17.78
CA LEU A 147 0.82 58.57 -17.74
C LEU A 147 0.97 57.80 -16.42
N THR A 148 0.67 58.47 -15.31
CA THR A 148 0.72 57.88 -13.96
C THR A 148 -0.25 56.70 -13.86
N GLN A 149 -1.47 56.85 -14.36
CA GLN A 149 -2.47 55.79 -14.38
C GLN A 149 -2.02 54.59 -15.24
N LYS A 150 -1.45 54.82 -16.44
CA LYS A 150 -0.94 53.72 -17.29
C LYS A 150 0.25 53.01 -16.66
N GLY A 151 1.15 53.74 -16.01
CA GLY A 151 2.28 53.16 -15.27
C GLY A 151 1.79 52.28 -14.11
N ALA A 152 0.82 52.76 -13.32
CA ALA A 152 0.21 51.98 -12.25
C ALA A 152 -0.47 50.70 -12.76
N GLN A 153 -1.11 50.75 -13.93
CA GLN A 153 -1.71 49.57 -14.56
C GLN A 153 -0.66 48.52 -14.98
N VAL A 154 0.53 48.95 -15.44
CA VAL A 154 1.64 48.03 -15.75
C VAL A 154 2.16 47.36 -14.49
N GLU A 155 2.42 48.14 -13.43
CA GLU A 155 2.83 47.64 -12.11
C GLU A 155 1.84 46.64 -11.52
N GLU A 156 0.54 46.93 -11.61
CA GLU A 156 -0.53 46.03 -11.17
C GLU A 156 -0.44 44.66 -11.86
N LEU A 157 -0.36 44.64 -13.19
CA LEU A 157 -0.29 43.39 -13.96
C LEU A 157 1.01 42.60 -13.69
N ILE A 158 2.13 43.30 -13.47
CA ILE A 158 3.40 42.66 -13.08
C ILE A 158 3.26 41.99 -11.71
N ASN A 159 2.60 42.67 -10.75
CA ASN A 159 2.40 42.10 -9.41
C ASN A 159 1.40 40.95 -9.44
N GLN A 160 0.37 41.01 -10.28
CA GLN A 160 -0.53 39.88 -10.53
C GLN A 160 0.21 38.67 -11.11
N LEU A 161 1.11 38.89 -12.08
CA LEU A 161 1.95 37.82 -12.64
C LEU A 161 2.82 37.18 -11.55
N LYS A 162 3.51 37.99 -10.74
CA LYS A 162 4.34 37.48 -9.63
C LYS A 162 3.52 36.65 -8.65
N ALA A 163 2.34 37.13 -8.27
CA ALA A 163 1.47 36.43 -7.33
C ALA A 163 1.02 35.07 -7.86
N ARG A 164 0.66 34.97 -9.15
CA ARG A 164 0.22 33.72 -9.78
C ARG A 164 1.35 32.72 -10.05
N GLN A 165 2.58 33.20 -10.12
CA GLN A 165 3.76 32.32 -10.21
C GLN A 165 4.08 31.60 -8.90
N LEU A 166 3.58 32.10 -7.78
CA LEU A 166 3.84 31.48 -6.49
C LEU A 166 3.08 30.16 -6.36
N PRO A 167 3.68 29.15 -5.70
CA PRO A 167 2.98 27.93 -5.36
C PRO A 167 1.86 28.21 -4.34
N ALA A 168 1.07 27.19 -4.04
CA ALA A 168 0.10 27.25 -2.96
C ALA A 168 0.76 27.61 -1.61
N ARG A 169 -0.05 28.01 -0.63
CA ARG A 169 0.48 28.41 0.68
C ARG A 169 1.22 27.25 1.34
N GLN A 170 2.26 27.56 2.12
CA GLN A 170 3.08 26.53 2.77
C GLN A 170 2.26 25.61 3.69
N ASP A 171 1.23 26.14 4.36
CA ASP A 171 0.32 25.36 5.20
C ASP A 171 -0.53 24.38 4.39
N GLU A 172 -0.99 24.79 3.21
CA GLU A 172 -1.75 23.94 2.27
C GLU A 172 -0.86 22.82 1.73
N ILE A 173 0.38 23.14 1.34
CA ILE A 173 1.38 22.14 0.91
C ILE A 173 1.68 21.17 2.06
N SER A 174 1.88 21.66 3.28
CA SER A 174 2.21 20.82 4.44
C SER A 174 1.06 19.88 4.81
N LYS A 175 -0.18 20.38 4.77
CA LYS A 175 -1.39 19.55 4.89
C LYS A 175 -1.41 18.47 3.81
N GLN A 176 -1.18 18.83 2.55
CA GLN A 176 -1.23 17.88 1.45
C GLN A 176 -0.11 16.81 1.54
N ARG A 177 1.10 17.19 1.97
CA ARG A 177 2.19 16.23 2.26
C ARG A 177 1.77 15.20 3.31
N SER A 178 1.02 15.64 4.31
CA SER A 178 0.51 14.76 5.36
C SER A 178 -0.55 13.80 4.82
N MET A 179 -1.40 14.26 3.91
CA MET A 179 -2.37 13.42 3.20
C MET A 179 -1.69 12.36 2.32
N VAL A 180 -0.64 12.72 1.59
CA VAL A 180 0.20 11.77 0.82
C VAL A 180 0.82 10.72 1.75
N ALA A 181 1.39 11.14 2.89
CA ALA A 181 1.97 10.23 3.85
C ALA A 181 0.92 9.25 4.43
N ALA A 182 -0.28 9.74 4.76
CA ALA A 182 -1.37 8.90 5.22
C ALA A 182 -1.83 7.89 4.15
N ALA A 183 -2.00 8.33 2.89
CA ALA A 183 -2.36 7.44 1.78
C ALA A 183 -1.30 6.38 1.52
N LYS A 184 -0.01 6.71 1.70
CA LYS A 184 1.08 5.73 1.62
C LYS A 184 0.97 4.66 2.70
N LEU A 185 0.71 5.05 3.95
CA LEU A 185 0.54 4.09 5.05
C LEU A 185 -0.67 3.17 4.80
N GLU A 186 -1.75 3.71 4.26
CA GLU A 186 -2.94 2.93 3.87
C GLU A 186 -2.61 1.91 2.76
N ARG A 187 -1.85 2.31 1.75
CA ARG A 187 -1.35 1.43 0.68
C ARG A 187 -0.45 0.33 1.24
N ASP A 188 0.51 0.69 2.09
CA ASP A 188 1.47 -0.26 2.67
C ASP A 188 0.75 -1.29 3.56
N LYS A 189 -0.27 -0.86 4.31
CA LYS A 189 -1.15 -1.76 5.06
C LYS A 189 -1.91 -2.71 4.12
N ALA A 190 -2.56 -2.19 3.09
CA ALA A 190 -3.31 -3.01 2.14
C ALA A 190 -2.41 -4.03 1.41
N LEU A 191 -1.17 -3.66 1.10
CA LEU A 191 -0.17 -4.59 0.55
C LEU A 191 0.16 -5.70 1.53
N TRP A 192 0.35 -5.36 2.81
CA TRP A 192 0.58 -6.35 3.85
C TRP A 192 -0.61 -7.31 3.97
N ASP A 193 -1.84 -6.81 3.93
CA ASP A 193 -3.06 -7.63 3.95
C ASP A 193 -3.12 -8.61 2.75
N VAL A 194 -2.71 -8.17 1.54
CA VAL A 194 -2.56 -9.06 0.37
C VAL A 194 -1.50 -10.14 0.62
N GLN A 195 -0.38 -9.80 1.24
CA GLN A 195 0.65 -10.79 1.58
C GLN A 195 0.14 -11.83 2.60
N GLN A 196 -0.73 -11.43 3.52
CA GLN A 196 -1.34 -12.34 4.49
C GLN A 196 -2.30 -13.37 3.86
N THR A 197 -2.73 -13.20 2.60
CA THR A 197 -3.56 -14.21 1.92
C THR A 197 -2.76 -15.45 1.49
N THR A 198 -1.47 -15.49 1.78
CA THR A 198 -0.58 -16.60 1.49
C THR A 198 0.11 -17.05 2.78
N ILE A 199 -0.18 -18.28 3.22
CA ILE A 199 0.45 -18.85 4.42
C ILE A 199 1.69 -19.62 3.99
N VAL A 200 2.84 -19.25 4.56
CA VAL A 200 4.13 -19.92 4.33
C VAL A 200 4.62 -20.62 5.60
N SER A 201 5.47 -21.64 5.44
CA SER A 201 6.12 -22.28 6.60
C SER A 201 7.21 -21.37 7.18
N PRO A 202 7.22 -21.07 8.48
CA PRO A 202 8.29 -20.25 9.08
C PRO A 202 9.61 -21.01 9.23
N VAL A 203 9.56 -22.34 9.26
CA VAL A 203 10.71 -23.23 9.50
C VAL A 203 10.64 -24.48 8.63
N ASN A 204 11.74 -25.23 8.58
CA ASN A 204 11.70 -26.58 8.04
C ASN A 204 10.93 -27.48 9.03
N ALA A 205 9.85 -28.12 8.58
CA ALA A 205 8.96 -28.87 9.46
C ALA A 205 8.30 -30.06 8.74
N LYS A 206 7.66 -30.93 9.52
CA LYS A 206 6.76 -31.96 9.01
C LYS A 206 5.32 -31.57 9.33
N VAL A 207 4.44 -31.66 8.33
CA VAL A 207 3.01 -31.35 8.50
C VAL A 207 2.38 -32.40 9.39
N PHE A 208 1.95 -32.01 10.59
CA PHE A 208 1.29 -32.92 11.54
C PHE A 208 -0.19 -33.12 11.22
N ASP A 209 -0.94 -32.04 10.98
CA ASP A 209 -2.36 -32.10 10.68
C ASP A 209 -2.83 -30.87 9.90
N ILE A 210 -3.95 -31.02 9.18
CA ILE A 210 -4.58 -29.94 8.40
C ILE A 210 -6.05 -29.87 8.83
N ILE A 211 -6.44 -28.76 9.46
CA ILE A 211 -7.74 -28.62 10.14
C ILE A 211 -8.84 -28.10 9.19
N TYR A 212 -8.46 -27.50 8.06
CA TYR A 212 -9.38 -26.92 7.08
C TYR A 212 -9.27 -27.59 5.71
N ARG A 213 -10.30 -27.44 4.88
CA ARG A 213 -10.33 -27.90 3.50
C ARG A 213 -10.43 -26.74 2.52
N ALA A 214 -9.98 -26.97 1.28
CA ALA A 214 -10.20 -26.01 0.21
C ALA A 214 -11.70 -25.74 0.03
N GLY A 215 -12.07 -24.46 -0.12
CA GLY A 215 -13.45 -23.98 -0.17
C GLY A 215 -14.08 -23.63 1.18
N GLU A 216 -13.48 -24.03 2.30
CA GLU A 216 -13.96 -23.64 3.64
C GLU A 216 -13.56 -22.20 3.98
N ARG A 217 -14.33 -21.57 4.88
CA ARG A 217 -14.03 -20.26 5.46
C ARG A 217 -13.59 -20.44 6.91
N PRO A 218 -12.34 -20.08 7.27
CA PRO A 218 -11.89 -20.10 8.66
C PRO A 218 -12.75 -19.16 9.51
N SER A 219 -13.15 -19.61 10.69
CA SER A 219 -13.71 -18.71 11.71
C SER A 219 -12.57 -18.04 12.45
N ALA A 220 -12.47 -16.71 12.34
CA ALA A 220 -11.45 -15.93 13.06
C ALA A 220 -11.40 -16.32 14.55
N GLY A 221 -10.24 -16.80 15.00
CA GLY A 221 -9.96 -17.03 16.42
C GLY A 221 -10.61 -18.25 17.08
N LYS A 222 -11.17 -19.24 16.34
CA LYS A 222 -11.61 -20.51 16.95
C LYS A 222 -10.97 -21.72 16.29
N THR A 223 -10.20 -22.48 17.07
CA THR A 223 -10.03 -23.92 16.89
C THR A 223 -11.42 -24.57 17.02
N ASN A 224 -12.14 -24.67 15.89
CA ASN A 224 -13.45 -25.30 15.87
C ASN A 224 -13.29 -26.81 16.03
N ASN A 225 -13.43 -27.26 17.27
CA ASN A 225 -13.78 -28.63 17.59
C ASN A 225 -15.28 -28.79 17.32
N GLN A 226 -15.66 -29.03 16.05
CA GLN A 226 -17.01 -29.46 15.72
C GLN A 226 -16.93 -30.71 14.84
N SER A 227 -16.94 -31.84 15.55
CA SER A 227 -17.34 -33.14 15.04
C SER A 227 -18.76 -33.07 14.49
N VAL A 228 -18.91 -33.17 13.16
CA VAL A 228 -20.16 -33.56 12.53
C VAL A 228 -20.01 -35.02 12.12
N THR A 229 -20.52 -35.90 12.97
CA THR A 229 -20.76 -37.30 12.64
C THR A 229 -22.04 -37.40 11.80
N SER A 230 -21.97 -38.14 10.69
CA SER A 230 -23.13 -38.71 10.01
C SER A 230 -23.81 -39.77 10.87
#